data_AF-A0A7S3U4F8-F1
#
_entry.id   AF-A0A7S3U4F8-F1
#
_cell.length_a   1.000
_cell.length_b   1.000
_cell.length_c   1.000
_cell.angle_alpha   90.00
_cell.angle_beta   90.00
_cell.angle_gamma   90.00
#
_symmetry.space_group_name_H-M   'P 1'
#
loop_
_entity.id
_entity.type
_entity.pdbx_description
1 polymer ?
#
loop_
_entity_poly.entity_id
_entity_poly.type
_entity_poly.pdbx_seq_one_letter_code
_entity_poly.pdbx_strand_id
1 'polypeptide(L)'
;RIYSLASVINKMIDQQLSQISEGEKPEIYVNRRKAMVFADEGNIDHEGRNSIYGQIVQQLKQLGPSDLNNFRKKNVDGRIYKINFRGEGSIDAGGPFRDSLTNIVAEMESGY
;
A
#
# COMPACT_ATOMS: atom_id res chain seq x y z
N ARG A 1 -18.97 33.70 -1.42
CA ARG A 1 -18.02 32.89 -0.62
C ARG A 1 -16.63 33.06 -1.23
N ILE A 2 -15.69 33.63 -0.49
CA ILE A 2 -14.28 33.72 -0.93
C ILE A 2 -13.69 32.32 -0.73
N TYR A 3 -13.25 31.67 -1.81
CA TYR A 3 -12.51 30.41 -1.71
C TYR A 3 -11.10 30.71 -1.19
N SER A 4 -10.62 29.92 -0.24
CA SER A 4 -9.22 30.00 0.17
C SER A 4 -8.31 29.60 -0.99
N LEU A 5 -7.08 30.13 -1.04
CA LEU A 5 -6.08 29.73 -2.03
C LEU A 5 -5.89 28.20 -2.06
N ALA A 6 -5.91 27.56 -0.89
CA ALA A 6 -5.83 26.10 -0.75
C ALA A 6 -7.00 25.37 -1.44
N SER A 7 -8.23 25.90 -1.36
CA SER A 7 -9.39 25.32 -2.04
C SER A 7 -9.25 25.38 -3.56
N VAL A 8 -8.72 26.48 -4.09
CA VAL A 8 -8.50 26.64 -5.54
C VAL A 8 -7.42 25.68 -6.02
N ILE A 9 -6.30 25.59 -5.27
CA ILE A 9 -5.20 24.66 -5.57
C ILE A 9 -5.69 23.21 -5.57
N ASN A 10 -6.43 22.78 -4.54
CA ASN A 10 -6.95 21.42 -4.48
C ASN A 10 -7.85 21.09 -5.67
N LYS A 11 -8.72 22.02 -6.07
CA LYS A 11 -9.60 21.83 -7.23
C LYS A 11 -8.81 21.68 -8.53
N MET A 12 -7.74 22.46 -8.70
CA MET A 12 -6.85 22.33 -9.86
C MET A 12 -6.11 20.98 -9.86
N ILE A 13 -5.63 20.52 -8.70
CA ILE A 13 -4.99 19.21 -8.54
C ILE A 13 -5.99 18.10 -8.89
N ASP A 14 -7.19 18.12 -8.33
CA ASP A 14 -8.23 17.12 -8.61
C ASP A 14 -8.58 17.05 -10.10
N GLN A 15 -8.62 18.22 -10.77
CA GLN A 15 -8.86 18.28 -12.21
C GLN A 15 -7.72 17.62 -13.01
N GLN A 16 -6.46 17.83 -12.64
CA GLN A 16 -5.33 17.16 -13.29
C GLN A 16 -5.34 15.65 -13.02
N LEU A 17 -5.56 15.24 -11.76
CA LEU A 17 -5.66 13.83 -11.37
C LEU A 17 -6.78 13.10 -12.12
N SER A 18 -7.88 13.79 -12.44
CA SER A 18 -9.00 13.18 -13.17
C SER A 18 -8.60 12.67 -14.56
N GLN A 19 -7.60 13.27 -15.19
CA GLN A 19 -7.14 12.94 -16.55
C GLN A 19 -6.12 11.80 -16.59
N ILE A 20 -5.53 11.44 -15.46
CA ILE A 20 -4.51 10.37 -15.35
C ILE A 20 -5.22 9.01 -15.36
N SER A 21 -4.73 8.01 -16.09
CA SER A 21 -5.27 6.65 -16.02
C SER A 21 -4.90 5.97 -14.69
N GLU A 22 -5.76 5.08 -14.22
CA GLU A 22 -5.40 4.16 -13.13
C GLU A 22 -4.94 2.85 -13.74
N GLY A 23 -3.95 2.19 -13.15
CA GLY A 23 -3.55 0.87 -13.60
C GLY A 23 -4.26 -0.27 -12.86
N GLU A 24 -3.74 -1.49 -13.03
CA GLU A 24 -4.37 -2.70 -12.48
C GLU A 24 -4.19 -2.84 -10.98
N LYS A 25 -5.19 -3.41 -10.28
CA LYS A 25 -5.16 -3.63 -8.82
C LYS A 25 -4.55 -5.00 -8.53
N PRO A 26 -3.23 -5.07 -8.26
CA PRO A 26 -2.58 -6.34 -8.00
C PRO A 26 -3.14 -7.00 -6.75
N GLU A 27 -3.08 -8.31 -6.76
CA GLU A 27 -3.30 -9.12 -5.57
C GLU A 27 -1.95 -9.45 -4.93
N ILE A 28 -1.78 -9.06 -3.67
CA ILE A 28 -0.54 -9.17 -2.92
C ILE A 28 -0.72 -10.21 -1.82
N TYR A 29 0.27 -11.06 -1.66
CA TYR A 29 0.28 -12.13 -0.68
C TYR A 29 1.32 -11.86 0.39
N VAL A 30 0.90 -11.81 1.65
CA VAL A 30 1.79 -11.55 2.79
C VAL A 30 1.73 -12.70 3.78
N ASN A 31 2.88 -13.13 4.28
CA ASN A 31 2.99 -14.06 5.39
C ASN A 31 3.38 -13.27 6.65
N ARG A 32 2.40 -12.97 7.52
CA ARG A 32 2.62 -12.25 8.78
C ARG A 32 3.45 -13.06 9.77
N ARG A 33 3.26 -14.38 9.81
CA ARG A 33 4.05 -15.27 10.69
C ARG A 33 5.53 -15.24 10.32
N LYS A 34 5.85 -15.20 9.03
CA LYS A 34 7.24 -15.03 8.56
C LYS A 34 7.83 -13.70 9.03
N ALA A 35 7.08 -12.61 8.88
CA ALA A 35 7.53 -11.28 9.30
C ALA A 35 7.75 -11.20 10.82
N MET A 36 6.83 -11.77 11.60
CA MET A 36 6.92 -11.84 13.06
C MET A 36 8.16 -12.61 13.52
N VAL A 37 8.39 -13.82 13.00
CA VAL A 37 9.58 -14.62 13.36
C VAL A 37 10.86 -13.89 12.99
N PHE A 38 10.91 -13.24 11.82
CA PHE A 38 12.08 -12.49 11.40
C PHE A 38 12.38 -11.29 12.31
N ALA A 39 11.34 -10.59 12.77
CA ALA A 39 11.47 -9.49 13.72
C ALA A 39 11.87 -9.97 15.13
N ASP A 40 11.31 -11.09 15.60
CA ASP A 40 11.62 -11.69 16.91
C ASP A 40 13.09 -12.16 16.99
N GLU A 41 13.68 -12.56 15.87
CA GLU A 41 15.11 -12.89 15.76
C GLU A 41 16.02 -11.64 15.85
N GLY A 42 15.45 -10.43 15.86
CA GLY A 42 16.20 -9.17 15.89
C GLY A 42 16.87 -8.81 14.56
N ASN A 43 16.44 -9.42 13.46
CA ASN A 43 17.00 -9.17 12.13
C ASN A 43 16.43 -7.88 11.53
N ILE A 44 17.24 -7.20 10.71
CA ILE A 44 16.84 -6.03 9.93
C ILE A 44 16.66 -6.45 8.47
N ASP A 45 15.52 -6.12 7.86
CA ASP A 45 15.17 -6.57 6.50
C ASP A 45 15.80 -5.69 5.42
N HIS A 46 17.13 -5.71 5.32
CA HIS A 46 17.89 -4.90 4.35
C HIS A 46 17.51 -5.16 2.88
N GLU A 47 17.00 -6.35 2.57
CA GLU A 47 16.60 -6.74 1.21
C GLU A 47 15.10 -6.60 0.96
N GLY A 48 14.31 -6.25 1.99
CA GLY A 48 12.86 -6.12 1.89
C GLY A 48 12.17 -7.43 1.49
N ARG A 49 12.57 -8.59 2.02
CA ARG A 49 11.98 -9.90 1.66
C ARG A 49 11.18 -10.56 2.78
N ASN A 50 11.25 -10.02 3.99
CA ASN A 50 10.79 -10.68 5.21
C ASN A 50 9.73 -9.86 5.95
N SER A 51 9.92 -8.55 6.09
CA SER A 51 8.92 -7.67 6.71
C SER A 51 7.63 -7.62 5.90
N ILE A 52 6.53 -7.19 6.50
CA ILE A 52 5.26 -6.99 5.80
C ILE A 52 5.45 -5.96 4.69
N TYR A 53 6.12 -4.85 4.99
CA TYR A 53 6.51 -3.82 4.03
C TYR A 53 7.33 -4.41 2.88
N GLY A 54 8.37 -5.18 3.19
CA GLY A 54 9.25 -5.79 2.19
C GLY A 54 8.48 -6.70 1.24
N GLN A 55 7.68 -7.61 1.81
CA GLN A 55 6.83 -8.53 1.05
C GLN A 55 5.88 -7.78 0.10
N ILE A 56 5.27 -6.67 0.55
CA ILE A 56 4.36 -5.85 -0.27
C ILE A 56 5.13 -5.13 -1.38
N VAL A 57 6.21 -4.42 -1.05
CA VAL A 57 6.95 -3.59 -2.00
C VAL A 57 7.61 -4.44 -3.09
N GLN A 58 8.14 -5.62 -2.77
CA GLN A 58 8.72 -6.50 -3.79
C GLN A 58 7.69 -6.95 -4.82
N GLN A 59 6.45 -7.25 -4.39
CA GLN A 59 5.37 -7.61 -5.31
C GLN A 59 4.92 -6.41 -6.15
N LEU A 60 4.82 -5.21 -5.57
CA LEU A 60 4.47 -3.99 -6.30
C LEU A 60 5.54 -3.60 -7.34
N LYS A 61 6.83 -3.83 -7.04
CA LYS A 61 7.95 -3.53 -7.96
C LYS A 61 7.96 -4.44 -9.19
N GLN A 62 7.47 -5.67 -9.07
CA GLN A 62 7.41 -6.63 -10.19
C GLN A 62 6.41 -6.22 -11.27
N LEU A 63 5.48 -5.29 -10.97
CA LEU A 63 4.47 -4.80 -11.92
C LEU A 63 5.02 -3.85 -12.98
N GLY A 64 6.32 -3.54 -12.92
CA GLY A 64 7.04 -2.77 -13.92
C GLY A 64 6.83 -1.25 -13.82
N PRO A 65 7.74 -0.45 -14.40
CA PRO A 65 7.66 1.01 -14.37
C PRO A 65 6.73 1.63 -15.43
N SER A 66 6.18 0.82 -16.36
CA SER A 66 5.60 1.35 -17.61
C SER A 66 4.12 1.71 -17.56
N ASP A 67 3.38 1.32 -16.54
CA ASP A 67 1.97 1.70 -16.43
C ASP A 67 1.68 2.07 -14.99
N LEU A 68 0.75 2.98 -14.79
CA LEU A 68 0.24 3.49 -13.52
C LEU A 68 -0.43 2.40 -12.64
N ASN A 69 0.00 1.14 -12.75
CA ASN A 69 -0.42 -0.07 -12.05
C ASN A 69 -0.50 0.13 -10.54
N ASN A 70 0.45 0.87 -9.99
CA ASN A 70 0.49 1.17 -8.56
C ASN A 70 -0.14 2.53 -8.18
N PHE A 71 -0.69 3.28 -9.14
CA PHE A 71 -1.33 4.57 -8.93
C PHE A 71 -2.84 4.43 -8.89
N ARG A 72 -3.47 4.98 -7.84
CA ARG A 72 -4.92 5.10 -7.72
C ARG A 72 -5.31 6.52 -7.38
N LYS A 73 -6.41 6.95 -7.98
CA LYS A 73 -7.09 8.18 -7.61
C LYS A 73 -7.71 7.96 -6.23
N LYS A 74 -7.72 9.04 -5.45
CA LYS A 74 -8.39 9.05 -4.17
C LYS A 74 -9.90 8.87 -4.38
N ASN A 75 -10.41 7.71 -3.99
CA ASN A 75 -11.84 7.43 -3.92
C ASN A 75 -12.14 6.62 -2.64
N VAL A 76 -13.41 6.52 -2.24
CA VAL A 76 -13.81 5.92 -0.96
C VAL A 76 -13.37 4.46 -0.82
N ASP A 77 -13.34 3.71 -1.92
CA ASP A 77 -13.00 2.27 -1.97
C ASP A 77 -11.66 1.98 -2.66
N GLY A 78 -10.88 3.05 -2.87
CA GLY A 78 -9.72 3.11 -3.74
C GLY A 78 -8.54 2.46 -3.05
N ARG A 79 -8.09 1.33 -3.60
CA ARG A 79 -6.99 0.54 -3.03
C ARG A 79 -5.97 0.27 -4.11
N ILE A 80 -4.72 0.56 -3.78
CA ILE A 80 -3.59 0.31 -4.67
C ILE A 80 -3.29 -1.18 -4.83
N TYR A 81 -3.78 -2.02 -3.91
CA TYR A 81 -3.70 -3.48 -4.00
C TYR A 81 -4.83 -4.15 -3.22
N LYS A 82 -5.13 -5.40 -3.56
CA LYS A 82 -5.88 -6.34 -2.71
C LYS A 82 -4.87 -7.19 -1.95
N ILE A 83 -4.97 -7.28 -0.63
CA ILE A 83 -4.03 -8.07 0.17
C ILE A 83 -4.66 -9.35 0.69
N ASN A 84 -3.91 -10.45 0.64
CA ASN A 84 -4.22 -11.73 1.24
C ASN A 84 -3.14 -12.10 2.24
N PHE A 85 -3.53 -12.21 3.50
CA PHE A 85 -2.65 -12.76 4.52
C PHE A 85 -2.71 -14.29 4.47
N ARG A 86 -1.59 -14.92 4.15
CA ARG A 86 -1.52 -16.37 3.93
C ARG A 86 -1.88 -17.12 5.20
N GLY A 87 -2.85 -18.03 5.10
CA GLY A 87 -3.33 -18.82 6.24
C GLY A 87 -4.35 -18.10 7.12
N GLU A 88 -4.70 -16.86 6.77
CA GLU A 88 -5.73 -16.08 7.48
C GLU A 88 -6.92 -15.94 6.53
N GLY A 89 -8.01 -16.66 6.81
CA GLY A 89 -9.21 -16.60 5.98
C GLY A 89 -9.79 -15.18 6.00
N SER A 90 -9.62 -14.45 4.91
CA SER A 90 -10.09 -13.07 4.80
C SER A 90 -11.22 -12.97 3.78
N ILE A 91 -12.38 -12.51 4.23
CA ILE A 91 -13.61 -12.39 3.43
C ILE A 91 -13.86 -10.92 3.01
N ASP A 92 -13.49 -9.97 3.88
CA ASP A 92 -13.54 -8.53 3.57
C ASP A 92 -12.21 -8.09 2.94
N ALA A 93 -12.26 -7.31 1.86
CA ALA A 93 -11.08 -6.78 1.19
C ALA A 93 -10.69 -5.37 1.66
N GLY A 94 -11.53 -4.69 2.46
CA GLY A 94 -11.28 -3.34 2.99
C GLY A 94 -10.48 -3.34 4.29
N GLY A 95 -10.90 -4.14 5.27
CA GLY A 95 -10.19 -4.36 6.54
C GLY A 95 -8.71 -4.70 6.35
N PRO A 96 -8.37 -5.75 5.58
CA PRO A 96 -6.98 -6.18 5.41
C PRO A 96 -6.06 -5.12 4.81
N PHE A 97 -6.58 -4.28 3.91
CA PHE A 97 -5.80 -3.18 3.33
C PHE A 97 -5.47 -2.09 4.36
N ARG A 98 -6.42 -1.75 5.24
CA ARG A 98 -6.15 -0.79 6.31
C ARG A 98 -5.15 -1.37 7.31
N ASP A 99 -5.33 -2.64 7.68
CA ASP A 99 -4.41 -3.35 8.56
C ASP A 99 -2.99 -3.39 7.98
N SER A 100 -2.84 -3.59 6.67
CA SER A 100 -1.53 -3.61 6.04
C SER A 100 -0.84 -2.24 6.05
N LEU A 101 -1.60 -1.15 5.90
CA LEU A 101 -1.04 0.20 6.07
C LEU A 101 -0.59 0.44 7.51
N THR A 102 -1.36 0.01 8.51
CA THR A 102 -0.96 0.10 9.92
C THR A 102 0.32 -0.68 10.19
N ASN A 103 0.44 -1.90 9.66
CA ASN A 103 1.66 -2.71 9.80
C ASN A 103 2.87 -2.05 9.13
N ILE A 104 2.71 -1.50 7.92
CA ILE A 104 3.79 -0.79 7.22
C ILE A 104 4.28 0.40 8.05
N VAL A 105 3.37 1.23 8.57
CA VAL A 105 3.74 2.40 9.38
C VAL A 105 4.45 1.96 10.66
N ALA A 106 3.94 0.94 11.35
CA ALA A 106 4.58 0.42 12.55
C ALA A 106 6.01 -0.08 12.28
N GLU A 107 6.23 -0.81 11.18
CA GLU A 107 7.56 -1.25 10.77
C GLU A 107 8.49 -0.05 10.47
N MET A 108 8.01 0.93 9.68
CA MET A 108 8.79 2.12 9.33
C MET A 108 9.16 2.99 10.54
N GLU A 109 8.28 3.10 11.53
CA GLU A 109 8.50 3.89 12.75
C GLU A 109 9.35 3.14 13.78
N SER A 110 9.37 1.81 13.75
CA SER A 110 10.11 1.01 14.73
C SER A 110 11.62 1.12 14.58
N GLY A 111 12.12 1.49 13.39
CA GLY A 111 13.56 1.59 13.12
C GLY A 111 14.28 0.24 13.01
N TYR A 112 13.53 -0.87 13.00
CA TYR A 112 14.00 -2.24 12.87
C TYR A 112 13.35 -2.94 11.66
#